data_AF-A0A0R3U7I7-F1
#
_entry.id   AF-A0A0R3U7I7-F1
#
_cell.length_a   1.000
_cell.length_b   1.000
_cell.length_c   1.000
_cell.angle_alpha   90.00
_cell.angle_beta   90.00
_cell.angle_gamma   90.00
#
_symmetry.space_group_name_H-M   'P 1'
#
loop_
_entity.id
_entity.type
_entity.pdbx_description
1 polymer ?
#
loop_
_entity_poly.entity_id
_entity_poly.type
_entity_poly.pdbx_seq_one_letter_code
_entity_poly.pdbx_strand_id
1 'polypeptide(L)'
;LIDRDRRAVEELFVNQKIQVLIATSTLAWGVNFPAHLVIVKGTEYFDGHTKRYIDYPITDVLQMMGRAGRPQFDMEGKAVVMVQDTKKAFYKRFLYEPFPVESCLPKILPDYLNAEIAAGSVTSMQGALECLTWTFYYRRLLVGLSSYYQLEEASPTSVNAFLSKVVSDAVTCLLDSGCVEADSEDPSLTLYSTSNGRLASFYYLSHRTISLFIDQIMPTSSIEDLLYILSMCEEFALMPVRHGEDEVNATLASQMPLRVRGAADSPHTKAHILLQSHLSRRTHQLPIADYATDTKSLLDQTPRIIQAMIDFSAEQGWLACTLRSILLGQMLTQATWLEDSPLLQLSPEINSSHLAAFRYYYGDVVDAMLLRVPQSLLSGGWLIDGSCFLRAQVVNSRLLLRVVNQLEISFEMRCSIFIMSCNMSSREEQVLELRLTLSKVFTRIGLLPMEVTKCGSVDF
;
A
#
# COMPACT_ATOMS: atom_id res chain seq x y z
N LEU A 1 19.86 5.13 4.02
CA LEU A 1 20.32 5.95 5.17
C LEU A 1 19.18 6.05 6.16
N ILE A 2 19.44 5.78 7.44
CA ILE A 2 18.45 5.98 8.50
C ILE A 2 18.33 7.49 8.74
N ASP A 3 17.15 7.98 9.16
CA ASP A 3 16.88 9.42 9.33
C ASP A 3 17.88 10.12 10.25
N ARG A 4 18.40 9.41 11.25
CA ARG A 4 19.44 9.90 12.16
C ARG A 4 20.72 10.26 11.40
N ASP A 5 21.18 9.37 10.52
CA ASP A 5 22.40 9.59 9.74
C ASP A 5 22.21 10.74 8.75
N ARG A 6 21.03 10.81 8.12
CA ARG A 6 20.69 11.91 7.22
C ARG A 6 20.80 13.26 7.93
N ARG A 7 20.15 13.41 9.10
CA ARG A 7 20.19 14.64 9.89
C ARG A 7 21.60 15.01 10.32
N ALA A 8 22.38 14.04 10.78
CA ALA A 8 23.76 14.28 11.19
C ALA A 8 24.62 14.79 10.02
N VAL A 9 24.49 14.18 8.83
CA VAL A 9 25.23 14.61 7.63
C VAL A 9 24.79 16.00 7.18
N GLU A 10 23.48 16.28 7.21
CA GLU A 10 22.94 17.61 6.88
C GLU A 10 23.47 18.69 7.83
N GLU A 11 23.46 18.43 9.13
CA GLU A 11 23.96 19.36 10.15
C GLU A 11 25.46 19.63 9.98
N LEU A 12 26.25 18.59 9.71
CA LEU A 12 27.68 18.73 9.42
C LEU A 12 27.94 19.57 8.16
N PHE A 13 27.11 19.42 7.12
CA PHE A 13 27.25 20.17 5.88
C PHE A 13 26.86 21.65 6.05
N VAL A 14 25.71 21.92 6.68
CA VAL A 14 25.22 23.29 6.93
C VAL A 14 26.18 24.06 7.84
N ASN A 15 26.72 23.40 8.87
CA ASN A 15 27.72 23.99 9.77
C ASN A 15 29.15 24.01 9.19
N GLN A 16 29.30 23.69 7.91
CA GLN A 16 30.58 23.72 7.18
C GLN A 16 31.68 22.86 7.82
N LYS A 17 31.29 21.79 8.53
CA LYS A 17 32.23 20.77 9.06
C LYS A 17 32.68 19.80 7.98
N ILE A 18 31.84 19.60 6.97
CA ILE A 18 32.18 18.87 5.75
C ILE A 18 31.96 19.78 4.55
N GLN A 19 32.86 19.70 3.57
CA GLN A 19 32.82 20.56 2.38
C GLN A 19 32.08 19.93 1.21
N VAL A 20 32.09 18.60 1.12
CA VAL A 20 31.52 17.85 0.00
C VAL A 20 30.44 16.91 0.53
N LEU A 21 29.29 16.97 -0.10
CA LEU A 21 28.17 16.07 0.14
C LEU A 21 27.79 15.38 -1.16
N ILE A 22 27.72 14.04 -1.12
CA ILE A 22 27.30 13.23 -2.26
C ILE A 22 25.89 12.72 -1.95
N ALA A 23 24.95 13.02 -2.84
CA ALA A 23 23.54 12.65 -2.70
C ALA A 23 23.04 11.89 -3.94
N THR A 24 22.07 11.01 -3.73
CA THR A 24 21.35 10.31 -4.81
C THR A 24 20.34 11.24 -5.47
N SER A 25 19.93 10.95 -6.71
CA SER A 25 18.96 11.77 -7.47
C SER A 25 17.64 11.98 -6.73
N THR A 26 17.18 10.98 -5.99
CA THR A 26 15.93 11.01 -5.21
C THR A 26 15.92 12.05 -4.10
N LEU A 27 17.08 12.52 -3.64
CA LEU A 27 17.17 13.56 -2.62
C LEU A 27 16.92 14.97 -3.17
N ALA A 28 16.87 15.17 -4.50
CA ALA A 28 16.70 16.49 -5.11
C ALA A 28 15.46 17.24 -4.60
N TRP A 29 14.38 16.52 -4.30
CA TRP A 29 13.09 17.07 -3.85
C TRP A 29 12.92 17.14 -2.32
N GLY A 30 13.77 16.46 -1.55
CA GLY A 30 13.53 16.19 -0.13
C GLY A 30 14.45 16.91 0.85
N VAL A 31 15.37 17.75 0.37
CA VAL A 31 16.40 18.39 1.21
C VAL A 31 16.52 19.87 0.93
N ASN A 32 16.84 20.66 1.95
CA ASN A 32 16.96 22.12 1.83
C ASN A 32 18.30 22.65 2.34
N PHE A 33 19.41 22.15 1.76
CA PHE A 33 20.74 22.73 1.99
C PHE A 33 21.27 23.33 0.67
N PRO A 34 21.39 24.67 0.58
CA PRO A 34 22.01 25.31 -0.58
C PRO A 34 23.53 25.12 -0.56
N ALA A 35 24.13 24.91 -1.73
CA ALA A 35 25.56 24.71 -1.91
C ALA A 35 26.12 25.74 -2.89
N HIS A 36 27.38 26.17 -2.72
CA HIS A 36 28.00 27.10 -3.67
C HIS A 36 28.16 26.48 -5.07
N LEU A 37 28.61 25.22 -5.10
CA LEU A 37 28.81 24.42 -6.30
C LEU A 37 27.98 23.14 -6.22
N VAL A 38 27.16 22.89 -7.25
CA VAL A 38 26.47 21.60 -7.44
C VAL A 38 27.03 20.91 -8.67
N ILE A 39 27.33 19.62 -8.53
CA ILE A 39 27.78 18.77 -9.63
C ILE A 39 26.72 17.68 -9.86
N VAL A 40 26.09 17.70 -11.03
CA VAL A 40 25.20 16.62 -11.47
C VAL A 40 26.04 15.63 -12.28
N LYS A 41 26.43 14.53 -11.63
CA LYS A 41 27.28 13.50 -12.24
C LYS A 41 26.42 12.42 -12.91
N GLY A 42 26.24 12.55 -14.23
CA GLY A 42 25.43 11.65 -15.03
C GLY A 42 23.95 12.06 -15.01
N THR A 43 23.28 11.91 -16.15
CA THR A 43 21.89 12.34 -16.34
C THR A 43 20.96 11.16 -16.65
N GLU A 44 21.37 9.94 -16.30
CA GLU A 44 20.67 8.70 -16.63
C GLU A 44 20.59 7.79 -15.41
N TYR A 45 19.54 6.97 -15.36
CA TYR A 45 19.40 5.87 -14.42
C TYR A 45 18.99 4.60 -15.16
N PHE A 46 19.33 3.44 -14.59
CA PHE A 46 18.95 2.15 -15.17
C PHE A 46 17.49 1.83 -14.80
N ASP A 47 16.66 1.59 -15.80
CA ASP A 47 15.31 1.07 -15.63
C ASP A 47 15.29 -0.44 -15.84
N GLY A 48 14.90 -1.17 -14.78
CA GLY A 48 14.79 -2.63 -14.80
C GLY A 48 13.70 -3.15 -15.71
N HIS A 49 12.63 -2.38 -15.94
CA HIS A 49 11.51 -2.81 -16.78
C HIS A 49 11.90 -2.85 -18.26
N THR A 50 12.48 -1.76 -18.77
CA THR A 50 12.94 -1.68 -20.17
C THR A 50 14.35 -2.23 -20.37
N LYS A 51 15.08 -2.55 -19.29
CA LYS A 51 16.50 -2.97 -19.26
C LYS A 51 17.43 -1.99 -19.98
N ARG A 52 17.15 -0.69 -19.85
CA ARG A 52 17.86 0.39 -20.54
C ARG A 52 18.15 1.54 -19.58
N TYR A 53 19.16 2.33 -19.92
CA TYR A 53 19.38 3.62 -19.27
C TYR A 53 18.35 4.63 -19.80
N ILE A 54 17.58 5.19 -18.89
CA ILE A 54 16.59 6.24 -19.16
C ILE A 54 17.14 7.55 -18.62
N ASP A 55 16.92 8.62 -19.36
CA ASP A 55 17.27 9.97 -18.93
C ASP A 55 16.46 10.40 -17.71
N TYR A 56 17.09 11.12 -16.80
CA TYR A 56 16.35 11.82 -15.76
C TYR A 56 15.40 12.85 -16.40
N PRO A 57 14.17 12.97 -15.88
CA PRO A 57 13.32 14.11 -16.19
C PRO A 57 14.09 15.41 -15.99
N ILE A 58 13.99 16.33 -16.95
CA ILE A 58 14.70 17.62 -16.86
C ILE A 58 14.33 18.38 -15.59
N THR A 59 13.11 18.19 -15.09
CA THR A 59 12.62 18.77 -13.83
C THR A 59 13.48 18.35 -12.66
N ASP A 60 13.91 17.09 -12.61
CA ASP A 60 14.78 16.59 -11.53
C ASP A 60 16.18 17.20 -11.64
N VAL A 61 16.71 17.31 -12.86
CA VAL A 61 18.00 17.97 -13.10
C VAL A 61 17.94 19.45 -12.72
N LEU A 62 16.85 20.14 -13.07
CA LEU A 62 16.60 21.53 -12.67
C LEU A 62 16.50 21.68 -11.15
N GLN A 63 15.85 20.74 -10.45
CA GLN A 63 15.81 20.74 -8.99
C GLN A 63 17.18 20.51 -8.36
N MET A 64 17.99 19.59 -8.91
CA MET A 64 19.36 19.37 -8.45
C MET A 64 20.19 20.65 -8.63
N MET A 65 20.14 21.26 -9.81
CA MET A 65 20.85 22.50 -10.10
C MET A 65 20.35 23.69 -9.27
N GLY A 66 19.06 23.72 -8.94
CA GLY A 66 18.45 24.76 -8.10
C GLY A 66 18.98 24.80 -6.67
N ARG A 67 19.76 23.79 -6.25
CA ARG A 67 20.51 23.81 -4.98
C ARG A 67 21.80 24.63 -5.06
N ALA A 68 22.22 25.04 -6.26
CA ALA A 68 23.39 25.89 -6.44
C ALA A 68 23.09 27.35 -6.09
N GLY A 69 23.97 27.94 -5.30
CA GLY A 69 23.86 29.31 -4.78
C GLY A 69 23.31 29.34 -3.37
N ARG A 70 23.98 30.11 -2.49
CA ARG A 70 23.56 30.35 -1.11
C ARG A 70 23.10 31.80 -0.98
N PRO A 71 21.79 32.06 -0.91
CA PRO A 71 21.29 33.41 -0.68
C PRO A 71 21.97 34.02 0.55
N GLN A 72 22.36 35.29 0.49
CA GLN A 72 23.09 36.05 1.52
C GLN A 72 24.58 35.72 1.69
N PHE A 73 25.07 34.57 1.21
CA PHE A 73 26.48 34.19 1.35
C PHE A 73 27.27 34.32 0.05
N ASP A 74 26.65 33.99 -1.09
CA ASP A 74 27.31 33.98 -2.40
C ASP A 74 26.66 34.99 -3.36
N MET A 75 27.49 35.62 -4.21
CA MET A 75 27.02 36.49 -5.31
C MET A 75 26.56 35.69 -6.54
N GLU A 76 27.14 34.49 -6.72
CA GLU A 76 26.82 33.58 -7.83
C GLU A 76 26.79 32.13 -7.31
N GLY A 77 25.91 31.30 -7.89
CA GLY A 77 25.89 29.86 -7.70
C GLY A 77 26.43 29.16 -8.95
N LYS A 78 27.23 28.10 -8.78
CA LYS A 78 27.79 27.34 -9.91
C LYS A 78 27.15 25.97 -9.97
N ALA A 79 26.70 25.57 -11.15
CA ALA A 79 26.20 24.23 -11.41
C ALA A 79 26.96 23.62 -12.60
N VAL A 80 27.47 22.40 -12.41
CA VAL A 80 28.18 21.64 -13.44
C VAL A 80 27.38 20.39 -13.73
N VAL A 81 26.82 20.30 -14.94
CA VAL A 81 26.09 19.11 -15.41
C VAL A 81 27.00 18.29 -16.31
N MET A 82 27.33 17.08 -15.86
CA MET A 82 28.10 16.12 -16.63
C MET A 82 27.14 15.21 -17.40
N VAL A 83 27.13 15.34 -18.72
CA VAL A 83 26.23 14.64 -19.63
C VAL A 83 26.99 14.08 -20.83
N GLN A 84 26.46 13.03 -21.45
CA GLN A 84 26.96 12.52 -22.71
C GLN A 84 26.88 13.59 -23.82
N ASP A 85 27.90 13.66 -24.69
CA ASP A 85 28.01 14.70 -25.70
C ASP A 85 26.78 14.79 -26.62
N THR A 86 26.19 13.63 -26.97
CA THR A 86 24.96 13.52 -27.77
C THR A 86 23.76 14.24 -27.16
N LYS A 87 23.68 14.35 -25.83
CA LYS A 87 22.55 14.96 -25.11
C LYS A 87 22.86 16.38 -24.62
N LYS A 88 24.09 16.86 -24.77
CA LYS A 88 24.52 18.19 -24.33
C LYS A 88 23.66 19.31 -24.92
N ALA A 89 23.32 19.22 -26.21
CA ALA A 89 22.47 20.21 -26.88
C ALA A 89 21.05 20.25 -26.30
N PHE A 90 20.49 19.08 -25.98
CA PHE A 90 19.16 18.95 -25.35
C PHE A 90 19.14 19.64 -23.98
N TYR A 91 20.04 19.27 -23.07
CA TYR A 91 20.09 19.88 -21.74
C TYR A 91 20.42 21.37 -21.82
N LYS A 92 21.39 21.78 -22.65
CA LYS A 92 21.71 23.20 -22.83
C LYS A 92 20.49 24.02 -23.24
N ARG A 93 19.67 23.52 -24.17
CA ARG A 93 18.46 24.22 -24.61
C ARG A 93 17.48 24.43 -23.45
N PHE A 94 17.11 23.38 -22.74
CA PHE A 94 16.08 23.44 -21.69
C PHE A 94 16.56 24.02 -20.34
N LEU A 95 17.85 24.34 -20.22
CA LEU A 95 18.35 25.15 -19.11
C LEU A 95 18.16 26.65 -19.33
N TYR A 96 18.09 27.11 -20.58
CA TYR A 96 17.91 28.53 -20.92
C TYR A 96 16.52 28.83 -21.51
N GLU A 97 15.84 27.81 -22.04
CA GLU A 97 14.46 27.89 -22.52
C GLU A 97 13.52 27.14 -21.57
N PRO A 98 12.29 27.65 -21.35
CA PRO A 98 11.29 26.94 -20.54
C PRO A 98 10.99 25.55 -21.12
N PHE A 99 10.89 24.55 -20.25
CA PHE A 99 10.54 23.19 -20.67
C PHE A 99 9.04 23.07 -20.98
N PRO A 100 8.64 22.52 -22.15
CA PRO A 100 7.24 22.29 -22.47
C PRO A 100 6.67 21.17 -21.59
N VAL A 101 5.58 21.47 -20.87
CA VAL A 101 4.89 20.50 -20.01
C VAL A 101 3.70 19.90 -20.78
N GLU A 102 3.64 18.58 -20.82
CA GLU A 102 2.54 17.81 -21.42
C GLU A 102 1.77 16.99 -20.38
N SER A 103 0.52 16.66 -20.70
CA SER A 103 -0.31 15.84 -19.82
C SER A 103 -0.01 14.35 -20.00
N CYS A 104 0.11 13.62 -18.89
CA CYS A 104 0.17 12.15 -18.86
C CYS A 104 -1.19 11.51 -18.53
N LEU A 105 -2.26 12.31 -18.40
CA LEU A 105 -3.61 11.84 -18.06
C LEU A 105 -4.10 10.67 -18.92
N PRO A 106 -3.85 10.60 -20.25
CA PRO A 106 -4.33 9.47 -21.06
C PRO A 106 -3.88 8.10 -20.57
N LYS A 107 -2.72 8.00 -19.92
CA LYS A 107 -2.18 6.72 -19.42
C LYS A 107 -2.93 6.20 -18.20
N ILE A 108 -3.52 7.09 -17.40
CA ILE A 108 -4.23 6.78 -16.16
C ILE A 108 -5.73 7.08 -16.25
N LEU A 109 -6.21 7.35 -17.47
CA LEU A 109 -7.57 7.81 -17.72
C LEU A 109 -8.64 6.82 -17.23
N PRO A 110 -8.51 5.48 -17.39
CA PRO A 110 -9.49 4.55 -16.84
C PRO A 110 -9.67 4.71 -15.32
N ASP A 111 -8.58 4.78 -14.57
CA ASP A 111 -8.64 4.91 -13.10
C ASP A 111 -9.25 6.26 -12.68
N TYR A 112 -8.93 7.34 -13.41
CA TYR A 112 -9.54 8.66 -13.20
C TYR A 112 -11.05 8.65 -13.47
N LEU A 113 -11.48 8.10 -14.61
CA LEU A 113 -12.90 8.01 -14.95
C LEU A 113 -13.67 7.11 -13.99
N ASN A 114 -13.08 6.00 -13.55
CA ASN A 114 -13.70 5.12 -12.55
C ASN A 114 -13.99 5.88 -11.25
N ALA A 115 -13.06 6.71 -10.78
CA ALA A 115 -13.26 7.52 -9.59
C ALA A 115 -14.41 8.53 -9.75
N GLU A 116 -14.49 9.21 -10.90
CA GLU A 116 -15.56 10.19 -11.20
C GLU A 116 -16.94 9.52 -11.39
N ILE A 117 -16.98 8.32 -11.98
CA ILE A 117 -18.21 7.53 -12.11
C ILE A 117 -18.65 7.00 -10.74
N ALA A 118 -17.73 6.51 -9.91
CA ALA A 118 -18.02 6.06 -8.55
C ALA A 118 -18.49 7.21 -7.63
N ALA A 119 -17.97 8.43 -7.85
CA ALA A 119 -18.43 9.64 -7.15
C ALA A 119 -19.80 10.15 -7.64
N GLY A 120 -20.25 9.70 -8.82
CA GLY A 120 -21.50 10.15 -9.45
C GLY A 120 -21.37 11.47 -10.22
N SER A 121 -20.15 12.01 -10.39
CA SER A 121 -19.89 13.19 -11.23
C SER A 121 -20.12 12.87 -12.71
N VAL A 122 -19.75 11.66 -13.13
CA VAL A 122 -19.87 11.19 -14.52
C VAL A 122 -20.88 10.06 -14.57
N THR A 123 -22.01 10.30 -15.24
CA THR A 123 -23.11 9.33 -15.37
C THR A 123 -23.32 8.85 -16.80
N SER A 124 -22.62 9.42 -17.78
CA SER A 124 -22.78 9.10 -19.21
C SER A 124 -21.47 9.32 -19.98
N MET A 125 -21.40 8.80 -21.21
CA MET A 125 -20.26 9.02 -22.11
C MET A 125 -20.04 10.52 -22.40
N GLN A 126 -21.15 11.26 -22.54
CA GLN A 126 -21.11 12.71 -22.72
C GLN A 126 -20.57 13.43 -21.47
N GLY A 127 -20.98 13.00 -20.27
CA GLY A 127 -20.45 13.52 -19.01
C GLY A 127 -18.95 13.27 -18.85
N ALA A 128 -18.44 12.12 -19.32
CA ALA A 128 -17.02 11.81 -19.31
C ALA A 128 -16.22 12.72 -20.25
N LEU A 129 -16.76 13.04 -21.43
CA LEU A 129 -16.17 14.02 -22.35
C LEU A 129 -16.15 15.42 -21.74
N GLU A 130 -17.25 15.84 -21.13
CA GLU A 130 -17.34 17.12 -20.43
C GLU A 130 -16.32 17.22 -19.29
N CYS A 131 -16.16 16.14 -18.51
CA CYS A 131 -15.15 16.07 -17.45
C CYS A 131 -13.73 16.32 -18.00
N LEU A 132 -13.39 15.70 -19.15
CA LEU A 132 -12.09 15.93 -19.79
C LEU A 132 -11.86 17.38 -20.21
N THR A 133 -12.90 18.14 -20.57
CA THR A 133 -12.74 19.55 -20.99
C THR A 133 -12.17 20.46 -19.89
N TRP A 134 -12.31 20.07 -18.62
CA TRP A 134 -11.77 20.79 -17.46
C TRP A 134 -10.28 20.50 -17.20
N THR A 135 -9.70 19.54 -17.91
CA THR A 135 -8.35 19.07 -17.64
C THR A 135 -7.28 19.86 -18.42
N PHE A 136 -6.05 19.87 -17.88
CA PHE A 136 -4.88 20.39 -18.61
C PHE A 136 -4.64 19.65 -19.94
N TYR A 137 -5.00 18.36 -20.00
CA TYR A 137 -4.94 17.56 -21.22
C TYR A 137 -5.74 18.19 -22.36
N TYR A 138 -7.00 18.55 -22.12
CA TYR A 138 -7.83 19.19 -23.14
C TYR A 138 -7.25 20.53 -23.61
N ARG A 139 -6.74 21.35 -22.69
CA ARG A 139 -6.06 22.62 -23.04
C ARG A 139 -4.84 22.39 -23.92
N ARG A 140 -4.05 21.34 -23.67
CA ARG A 140 -2.87 20.99 -24.50
C ARG A 140 -3.24 20.48 -25.89
N LEU A 141 -4.32 19.72 -26.02
CA LEU A 141 -4.81 19.25 -27.32
C LEU A 141 -5.14 20.42 -28.27
N LEU A 142 -5.77 21.47 -27.76
CA LEU A 142 -6.15 22.65 -28.56
C LEU A 142 -4.96 23.50 -29.02
N VAL A 143 -3.85 23.49 -28.29
CA VAL A 143 -2.64 24.29 -28.61
C VAL A 143 -1.80 23.63 -29.71
N GLY A 144 -2.14 22.42 -30.13
CA GLY A 144 -1.67 21.89 -31.42
C GLY A 144 -0.28 21.25 -31.42
N LEU A 145 0.17 20.64 -30.33
CA LEU A 145 1.24 19.63 -30.40
C LEU A 145 0.66 18.29 -30.86
N SER A 146 0.09 18.33 -32.06
CA SER A 146 -0.60 17.25 -32.75
C SER A 146 0.28 16.00 -32.81
N SER A 147 1.59 16.16 -32.99
CA SER A 147 2.54 15.03 -33.04
C SER A 147 2.74 14.30 -31.71
N TYR A 148 2.61 14.98 -30.56
CA TYR A 148 2.81 14.33 -29.25
C TYR A 148 1.64 13.41 -28.92
N TYR A 149 0.41 13.88 -29.18
CA TYR A 149 -0.82 13.12 -28.96
C TYR A 149 -1.25 12.30 -30.19
N GLN A 150 -0.45 12.29 -31.26
CA GLN A 150 -0.71 11.59 -32.53
C GLN A 150 -2.04 12.01 -33.20
N LEU A 151 -2.43 13.27 -33.02
CA LEU A 151 -3.50 13.89 -33.78
C LEU A 151 -2.96 14.32 -35.15
N GLU A 152 -3.67 14.00 -36.23
CA GLU A 152 -3.25 14.41 -37.58
C GLU A 152 -3.65 15.86 -37.88
N GLU A 153 -4.81 16.30 -37.37
CA GLU A 153 -5.33 17.66 -37.56
C GLU A 153 -5.93 18.22 -36.27
N ALA A 154 -5.65 19.49 -35.97
CA ALA A 154 -6.16 20.22 -34.81
C ALA A 154 -7.47 20.99 -35.11
N SER A 155 -8.35 20.42 -35.95
CA SER A 155 -9.70 20.97 -36.14
C SER A 155 -10.57 20.66 -34.91
N PRO A 156 -11.57 21.50 -34.57
CA PRO A 156 -12.47 21.19 -33.45
C PRO A 156 -13.22 19.86 -33.63
N THR A 157 -13.55 19.51 -34.88
CA THR A 157 -14.25 18.26 -35.20
C THR A 157 -13.36 17.02 -34.98
N SER A 158 -12.09 17.09 -35.40
CA SER A 158 -11.12 16.00 -35.19
C SER A 158 -10.76 15.85 -33.72
N VAL A 159 -10.65 16.95 -32.96
CA VAL A 159 -10.38 16.90 -31.52
C VAL A 159 -11.53 16.22 -30.78
N ASN A 160 -12.78 16.57 -31.09
CA ASN A 160 -13.94 15.90 -30.49
C ASN A 160 -13.99 14.42 -30.84
N ALA A 161 -13.80 14.05 -32.12
CA ALA A 161 -13.76 12.64 -32.53
C ALA A 161 -12.65 11.85 -31.82
N PHE A 162 -11.47 12.45 -31.65
CA PHE A 162 -10.37 11.84 -30.92
C PHE A 162 -10.67 11.68 -29.43
N LEU A 163 -11.23 12.71 -28.78
CA LEU A 163 -11.63 12.62 -27.37
C LEU A 163 -12.71 11.56 -27.16
N SER A 164 -13.71 11.50 -28.04
CA SER A 164 -14.73 10.43 -28.02
C SER A 164 -14.10 9.05 -28.11
N LYS A 165 -13.10 8.86 -28.99
CA LYS A 165 -12.35 7.60 -29.06
C LYS A 165 -11.60 7.31 -27.76
N VAL A 166 -10.84 8.27 -27.25
CA VAL A 166 -10.04 8.11 -26.02
C VAL A 166 -10.90 7.76 -24.81
N VAL A 167 -12.06 8.41 -24.65
CA VAL A 167 -13.00 8.10 -23.58
C VAL A 167 -13.66 6.74 -23.81
N SER A 168 -14.08 6.44 -25.04
CA SER A 168 -14.65 5.14 -25.39
C SER A 168 -13.69 3.99 -25.07
N ASP A 169 -12.41 4.13 -25.43
CA ASP A 169 -11.36 3.15 -25.16
C ASP A 169 -11.18 2.97 -23.63
N ALA A 170 -11.11 4.07 -22.88
CA ALA A 170 -10.96 4.02 -21.43
C ALA A 170 -12.16 3.40 -20.71
N VAL A 171 -13.39 3.73 -21.13
CA VAL A 171 -14.62 3.11 -20.60
C VAL A 171 -14.66 1.63 -20.95
N THR A 172 -14.25 1.25 -22.16
CA THR A 172 -14.17 -0.18 -22.56
C THR A 172 -13.21 -0.94 -21.64
N CYS A 173 -12.04 -0.37 -21.31
CA CYS A 173 -11.14 -0.99 -20.33
C CYS A 173 -11.78 -1.17 -18.94
N LEU A 174 -12.64 -0.24 -18.51
CA LEU A 174 -13.35 -0.35 -17.24
C LEU A 174 -14.48 -1.38 -17.26
N LEU A 175 -15.18 -1.51 -18.39
CA LEU A 175 -16.16 -2.57 -18.63
C LEU A 175 -15.47 -3.94 -18.58
N ASP A 176 -14.36 -4.10 -19.31
CA ASP A 176 -13.57 -5.34 -19.35
C ASP A 176 -13.02 -5.72 -17.96
N SER A 177 -12.69 -4.71 -17.14
CA SER A 177 -12.20 -4.92 -15.77
C SER A 177 -13.32 -5.14 -14.74
N GLY A 178 -14.59 -5.07 -15.15
CA GLY A 178 -15.74 -5.26 -14.26
C GLY A 178 -15.96 -4.13 -13.26
N CYS A 179 -15.37 -2.95 -13.47
CA CYS A 179 -15.50 -1.78 -12.59
C CYS A 179 -16.71 -0.90 -12.93
N VAL A 180 -17.12 -0.90 -14.20
CA VAL A 180 -18.25 -0.12 -14.70
C VAL A 180 -19.20 -1.05 -15.45
N GLU A 181 -20.48 -0.75 -15.41
CA GLU A 181 -21.53 -1.33 -16.24
C GLU A 181 -22.19 -0.22 -17.06
N ALA A 182 -22.57 -0.54 -18.29
CA ALA A 182 -23.31 0.38 -19.16
C ALA A 182 -24.71 -0.17 -19.42
N ASP A 183 -25.64 0.72 -19.76
CA ASP A 183 -27.01 0.32 -20.07
C ASP A 183 -27.06 -0.67 -21.26
N SER A 184 -27.92 -1.69 -21.11
CA SER A 184 -28.05 -2.81 -22.05
C SER A 184 -28.69 -2.42 -23.39
N GLU A 185 -29.50 -1.35 -23.41
CA GLU A 185 -30.13 -0.86 -24.64
C GLU A 185 -29.25 0.14 -25.39
N ASP A 186 -28.59 1.05 -24.67
CA ASP A 186 -27.64 2.01 -25.24
C ASP A 186 -26.45 2.25 -24.29
N PRO A 187 -25.28 1.63 -24.56
CA PRO A 187 -24.07 1.76 -23.74
C PRO A 187 -23.55 3.20 -23.63
N SER A 188 -24.00 4.11 -24.50
CA SER A 188 -23.59 5.51 -24.49
C SER A 188 -24.42 6.39 -23.54
N LEU A 189 -25.60 5.91 -23.14
CA LEU A 189 -26.59 6.71 -22.42
C LEU A 189 -26.28 6.81 -20.93
N THR A 190 -26.04 5.68 -20.26
CA THR A 190 -25.82 5.65 -18.81
C THR A 190 -24.70 4.71 -18.40
N LEU A 191 -23.82 5.20 -17.53
CA LEU A 191 -22.73 4.47 -16.91
C LEU A 191 -23.00 4.32 -15.41
N TYR A 192 -22.82 3.12 -14.90
CA TYR A 192 -22.99 2.77 -13.49
C TYR A 192 -21.67 2.21 -12.95
N SER A 193 -21.22 2.71 -11.79
CA SER A 193 -20.12 2.06 -11.07
C SER A 193 -20.63 0.77 -10.43
N THR A 194 -19.95 -0.34 -10.69
CA THR A 194 -20.17 -1.60 -9.98
C THR A 194 -19.63 -1.50 -8.55
N SER A 195 -19.89 -2.50 -7.71
CA SER A 195 -19.30 -2.56 -6.36
C SER A 195 -17.77 -2.63 -6.43
N ASN A 196 -17.23 -3.38 -7.40
CA ASN A 196 -15.81 -3.45 -7.73
C ASN A 196 -15.22 -2.08 -8.13
N GLY A 197 -15.93 -1.28 -8.94
CA GLY A 197 -15.49 0.07 -9.30
C GLY A 197 -15.43 1.02 -8.10
N ARG A 198 -16.42 0.92 -7.20
CA ARG A 198 -16.45 1.68 -5.94
C ARG A 198 -15.31 1.27 -5.02
N LEU A 199 -15.02 -0.02 -4.95
CA LEU A 199 -13.92 -0.57 -4.16
C LEU A 199 -12.57 -0.07 -4.68
N ALA A 200 -12.35 -0.06 -5.99
CA ALA A 200 -11.14 0.52 -6.60
C ALA A 200 -10.99 2.01 -6.24
N SER A 201 -12.08 2.78 -6.34
CA SER A 201 -12.08 4.21 -6.01
C SER A 201 -11.81 4.47 -4.52
N PHE A 202 -12.47 3.72 -3.63
CA PHE A 202 -12.36 3.90 -2.18
C PHE A 202 -10.94 3.60 -1.66
N TYR A 203 -10.29 2.57 -2.19
CA TYR A 203 -8.93 2.16 -1.80
C TYR A 203 -7.82 2.75 -2.67
N TYR A 204 -8.15 3.61 -3.64
CA TYR A 204 -7.22 4.21 -4.60
C TYR A 204 -6.39 3.16 -5.36
N LEU A 205 -7.04 2.07 -5.78
CA LEU A 205 -6.41 0.98 -6.52
C LEU A 205 -6.65 1.12 -8.02
N SER A 206 -5.74 0.56 -8.82
CA SER A 206 -5.96 0.48 -10.26
C SER A 206 -7.07 -0.52 -10.59
N HIS A 207 -7.89 -0.20 -11.60
CA HIS A 207 -8.89 -1.12 -12.17
C HIS A 207 -8.27 -2.47 -12.59
N ARG A 208 -6.98 -2.48 -12.98
CA ARG A 208 -6.24 -3.71 -13.31
C ARG A 208 -6.05 -4.62 -12.11
N THR A 209 -5.84 -4.07 -10.92
CA THR A 209 -5.75 -4.83 -9.67
C THR A 209 -7.10 -5.44 -9.30
N ILE A 210 -8.20 -4.74 -9.56
CA ILE A 210 -9.55 -5.27 -9.37
C ILE A 210 -9.87 -6.38 -10.37
N SER A 211 -9.51 -6.21 -11.64
CA SER A 211 -9.61 -7.27 -12.65
C SER A 211 -8.82 -8.52 -12.23
N LEU A 212 -7.60 -8.35 -11.70
CA LEU A 212 -6.81 -9.45 -11.14
C LEU A 212 -7.55 -10.16 -9.99
N PHE A 213 -8.24 -9.42 -9.12
CA PHE A 213 -9.03 -10.02 -8.03
C PHE A 213 -10.19 -10.85 -8.55
N ILE A 214 -10.92 -10.34 -9.55
CA ILE A 214 -12.02 -11.06 -10.21
C ILE A 214 -11.52 -12.36 -10.85
N ASP A 215 -10.35 -12.33 -11.49
CA ASP A 215 -9.84 -13.47 -12.24
C ASP A 215 -9.17 -14.54 -11.36
N GLN A 216 -8.53 -14.14 -10.24
CA GLN A 216 -7.63 -15.02 -9.49
C GLN A 216 -8.11 -15.37 -8.08
N ILE A 217 -8.93 -14.53 -7.43
CA ILE A 217 -9.42 -14.82 -6.08
C ILE A 217 -10.61 -15.78 -6.21
N MET A 218 -10.52 -16.91 -5.51
CA MET A 218 -11.52 -17.96 -5.50
C MET A 218 -12.03 -18.18 -4.06
N PRO A 219 -13.25 -18.73 -3.88
CA PRO A 219 -13.78 -19.03 -2.55
C PRO A 219 -12.87 -19.92 -1.70
N THR A 220 -12.07 -20.77 -2.35
CA THR A 220 -11.17 -21.75 -1.76
C THR A 220 -9.70 -21.30 -1.70
N SER A 221 -9.36 -20.09 -2.15
CA SER A 221 -7.99 -19.57 -2.22
C SER A 221 -7.26 -19.69 -0.88
N SER A 222 -6.09 -20.32 -0.90
CA SER A 222 -5.24 -20.47 0.29
C SER A 222 -4.53 -19.16 0.64
N ILE A 223 -3.92 -19.08 1.82
CA ILE A 223 -3.11 -17.90 2.19
C ILE A 223 -1.91 -17.74 1.25
N GLU A 224 -1.35 -18.84 0.74
CA GLU A 224 -0.28 -18.82 -0.24
C GLU A 224 -0.74 -18.22 -1.57
N ASP A 225 -1.93 -18.59 -2.03
CA ASP A 225 -2.53 -18.03 -3.25
C ASP A 225 -2.80 -16.53 -3.08
N LEU A 226 -3.36 -16.13 -1.94
CA LEU A 226 -3.65 -14.72 -1.64
C LEU A 226 -2.36 -13.89 -1.54
N LEU A 227 -1.30 -14.43 -0.95
CA LEU A 227 0.01 -13.78 -0.89
C LEU A 227 0.63 -13.64 -2.29
N TYR A 228 0.44 -14.63 -3.15
CA TYR A 228 0.86 -14.55 -4.54
C TYR A 228 0.06 -13.50 -5.32
N ILE A 229 -1.27 -13.50 -5.21
CA ILE A 229 -2.15 -12.50 -5.85
C ILE A 229 -1.78 -11.10 -5.42
N LEU A 230 -1.57 -10.88 -4.11
CA LEU A 230 -1.10 -9.60 -3.57
C LEU A 230 0.18 -9.11 -4.28
N SER A 231 1.16 -9.99 -4.48
CA SER A 231 2.42 -9.61 -5.15
C SER A 231 2.26 -9.25 -6.63
N MET A 232 1.18 -9.69 -7.27
CA MET A 232 0.89 -9.45 -8.68
C MET A 232 0.04 -8.18 -8.92
N CYS A 233 -0.37 -7.46 -7.88
CA CYS A 233 -1.12 -6.21 -8.00
C CYS A 233 -0.34 -5.14 -8.78
N GLU A 234 -1.05 -4.32 -9.56
CA GLU A 234 -0.48 -3.28 -10.44
C GLU A 234 0.28 -2.21 -9.64
N GLU A 235 -0.09 -1.99 -8.39
CA GLU A 235 0.60 -1.08 -7.46
C GLU A 235 2.08 -1.45 -7.26
N PHE A 236 2.46 -2.71 -7.52
CA PHE A 236 3.83 -3.19 -7.44
C PHE A 236 4.54 -3.30 -8.80
N ALA A 237 3.87 -2.96 -9.91
CA ALA A 237 4.44 -3.05 -11.26
C ALA A 237 5.64 -2.11 -11.46
N LEU A 238 5.70 -1.00 -10.71
CA LEU A 238 6.79 -0.01 -10.77
C LEU A 238 7.86 -0.22 -9.69
N MET A 239 7.87 -1.36 -8.99
CA MET A 239 8.93 -1.66 -8.03
C MET A 239 10.29 -1.68 -8.75
N PRO A 240 11.32 -0.97 -8.24
CA PRO A 240 12.60 -0.89 -8.91
C PRO A 240 13.30 -2.24 -8.88
N VAL A 241 13.74 -2.71 -10.06
CA VAL A 241 14.66 -3.84 -10.20
C VAL A 241 15.97 -3.27 -10.75
N ARG A 242 16.99 -3.19 -9.92
CA ARG A 242 18.27 -2.55 -10.27
C ARG A 242 19.16 -3.54 -11.03
N HIS A 243 20.17 -3.01 -11.71
CA HIS A 243 21.12 -3.82 -12.46
C HIS A 243 21.82 -4.84 -11.55
N GLY A 244 21.78 -6.13 -11.92
CA GLY A 244 22.39 -7.23 -11.16
C GLY A 244 21.56 -7.73 -9.98
N GLU A 245 20.38 -7.13 -9.71
CA GLU A 245 19.47 -7.66 -8.70
C GLU A 245 18.77 -8.95 -9.14
N ASP A 246 18.76 -9.28 -10.43
CA ASP A 246 18.20 -10.51 -10.98
C ASP A 246 18.89 -11.77 -10.44
N GLU A 247 20.23 -11.78 -10.38
CA GLU A 247 21.00 -12.89 -9.78
C GLU A 247 20.74 -13.02 -8.26
N VAL A 248 20.64 -11.88 -7.58
CA VAL A 248 20.34 -11.81 -6.15
C VAL A 248 18.91 -12.30 -5.87
N ASN A 249 17.94 -11.86 -6.67
CA ASN A 249 16.55 -12.27 -6.59
C ASN A 249 16.40 -13.78 -6.85
N ALA A 250 17.13 -14.34 -7.83
CA ALA A 250 17.13 -15.78 -8.08
C ALA A 250 17.68 -16.57 -6.89
N THR A 251 18.74 -16.07 -6.26
CA THR A 251 19.32 -16.67 -5.05
C THR A 251 18.34 -16.60 -3.87
N LEU A 252 17.75 -15.44 -3.62
CA LEU A 252 16.77 -15.25 -2.54
C LEU A 252 15.52 -16.11 -2.75
N ALA A 253 15.03 -16.21 -3.98
CA ALA A 253 13.87 -17.02 -4.34
C ALA A 253 14.04 -18.50 -3.95
N SER A 254 15.26 -19.05 -4.07
CA SER A 254 15.56 -20.43 -3.66
C SER A 254 15.52 -20.67 -2.15
N GLN A 255 15.61 -19.60 -1.35
CA GLN A 255 15.65 -19.65 0.12
C GLN A 255 14.29 -19.36 0.77
N MET A 256 13.29 -18.99 -0.03
CA MET A 256 11.96 -18.62 0.43
C MET A 256 11.10 -19.86 0.72
N PRO A 257 10.24 -19.83 1.77
CA PRO A 257 9.40 -20.99 2.12
C PRO A 257 8.42 -21.38 1.01
N LEU A 258 7.82 -20.40 0.32
CA LEU A 258 6.91 -20.64 -0.79
C LEU A 258 7.65 -20.50 -2.12
N ARG A 259 7.29 -21.37 -3.06
CA ARG A 259 7.86 -21.37 -4.41
C ARG A 259 7.53 -20.06 -5.12
N VAL A 260 8.56 -19.26 -5.35
CA VAL A 260 8.47 -18.04 -6.16
C VAL A 260 8.23 -18.41 -7.63
N ARG A 261 7.27 -17.74 -8.27
CA ARG A 261 6.94 -17.89 -9.69
C ARG A 261 7.34 -16.64 -10.46
N GLY A 262 7.61 -16.79 -11.75
CA GLY A 262 8.01 -15.68 -12.64
C GLY A 262 9.51 -15.52 -12.78
N ALA A 263 9.90 -14.53 -13.58
CA ALA A 263 11.29 -14.23 -13.88
C ALA A 263 11.91 -13.31 -12.80
N ALA A 264 13.18 -13.52 -12.47
CA ALA A 264 13.85 -12.83 -11.37
C ALA A 264 14.05 -11.31 -11.60
N ASP A 265 13.86 -10.87 -12.84
CA ASP A 265 13.88 -9.47 -13.27
C ASP A 265 12.50 -8.79 -13.18
N SER A 266 11.44 -9.53 -12.83
CA SER A 266 10.09 -8.98 -12.70
C SER A 266 9.91 -8.23 -11.38
N PRO A 267 9.34 -7.01 -11.41
CA PRO A 267 8.93 -6.27 -10.21
C PRO A 267 8.01 -7.07 -9.28
N HIS A 268 7.06 -7.82 -9.84
CA HIS A 268 6.12 -8.64 -9.07
C HIS A 268 6.80 -9.84 -8.40
N THR A 269 7.76 -10.47 -9.08
CA THR A 269 8.59 -11.54 -8.50
C THR A 269 9.41 -11.00 -7.33
N LYS A 270 9.99 -9.79 -7.47
CA LYS A 270 10.68 -9.12 -6.38
C LYS A 270 9.73 -8.80 -5.22
N ALA A 271 8.54 -8.27 -5.49
CA ALA A 271 7.51 -8.02 -4.48
C ALA A 271 7.17 -9.29 -3.69
N HIS A 272 7.00 -10.43 -4.38
CA HIS A 272 6.73 -11.72 -3.76
C HIS A 272 7.87 -12.18 -2.82
N ILE A 273 9.12 -12.06 -3.27
CA ILE A 273 10.31 -12.39 -2.45
C ILE A 273 10.37 -11.50 -1.21
N LEU A 274 10.13 -10.19 -1.36
CA LEU A 274 10.20 -9.24 -0.26
C LEU A 274 9.10 -9.48 0.78
N LEU A 275 7.87 -9.77 0.35
CA LEU A 275 6.77 -10.14 1.24
C LEU A 275 7.12 -11.40 2.06
N GLN A 276 7.63 -12.45 1.42
CA GLN A 276 8.04 -13.67 2.10
C GLN A 276 9.23 -13.46 3.04
N SER A 277 10.19 -12.60 2.64
CA SER A 277 11.34 -12.23 3.45
C SER A 277 10.92 -11.46 4.71
N HIS A 278 9.92 -10.59 4.59
CA HIS A 278 9.29 -9.87 5.69
C HIS A 278 8.59 -10.82 6.66
N LEU A 279 7.75 -11.72 6.18
CA LEU A 279 7.08 -12.73 7.00
C LEU A 279 8.07 -13.64 7.74
N SER A 280 9.22 -13.92 7.12
CA SER A 280 10.30 -14.72 7.71
C SER A 280 11.23 -13.93 8.65
N ARG A 281 10.99 -12.63 8.87
CA ARG A 281 11.88 -11.71 9.63
C ARG A 281 13.33 -11.70 9.15
N ARG A 282 13.55 -11.98 7.86
CA ARG A 282 14.88 -11.99 7.23
C ARG A 282 15.26 -10.65 6.60
N THR A 283 14.49 -9.59 6.85
CA THR A 283 14.72 -8.25 6.29
C THR A 283 16.09 -7.67 6.66
N HIS A 284 16.63 -8.00 7.84
CA HIS A 284 17.98 -7.61 8.25
C HIS A 284 19.11 -8.43 7.61
N GLN A 285 18.80 -9.57 7.01
CA GLN A 285 19.75 -10.44 6.30
C GLN A 285 19.76 -10.16 4.79
N LEU A 286 18.97 -9.18 4.33
CA LEU A 286 18.96 -8.80 2.92
C LEU A 286 20.33 -8.22 2.55
N PRO A 287 20.92 -8.66 1.43
CA PRO A 287 22.32 -8.40 1.10
C PRO A 287 22.61 -6.93 0.82
N ILE A 288 21.59 -6.16 0.43
CA ILE A 288 21.68 -4.78 -0.03
C ILE A 288 20.67 -3.93 0.75
N ALA A 289 21.11 -2.79 1.28
CA ALA A 289 20.27 -1.88 2.07
C ALA A 289 19.05 -1.34 1.28
N ASP A 290 19.13 -1.31 -0.04
CA ASP A 290 18.04 -0.90 -0.93
C ASP A 290 16.83 -1.83 -0.82
N TYR A 291 17.03 -3.13 -0.62
CA TYR A 291 15.91 -4.07 -0.44
C TYR A 291 15.10 -3.76 0.81
N ALA A 292 15.72 -3.22 1.86
CA ALA A 292 14.99 -2.80 3.05
C ALA A 292 14.10 -1.56 2.75
N THR A 293 14.58 -0.66 1.90
CA THR A 293 13.79 0.51 1.44
C THR A 293 12.64 0.06 0.55
N ASP A 294 12.92 -0.85 -0.40
CA ASP A 294 11.90 -1.40 -1.29
C ASP A 294 10.84 -2.20 -0.51
N THR A 295 11.24 -2.95 0.52
CA THR A 295 10.31 -3.65 1.43
C THR A 295 9.42 -2.66 2.16
N LYS A 296 9.99 -1.55 2.68
CA LYS A 296 9.20 -0.51 3.34
C LYS A 296 8.16 0.08 2.39
N SER A 297 8.56 0.48 1.19
CA SER A 297 7.65 1.04 0.19
C SER A 297 6.54 0.06 -0.20
N LEU A 298 6.84 -1.25 -0.30
CA LEU A 298 5.85 -2.28 -0.54
C LEU A 298 4.88 -2.42 0.65
N LEU A 299 5.38 -2.44 1.88
CA LEU A 299 4.55 -2.57 3.08
C LEU A 299 3.68 -1.34 3.33
N ASP A 300 4.12 -0.14 2.96
CA ASP A 300 3.31 1.08 3.08
C ASP A 300 2.05 1.02 2.18
N GLN A 301 2.12 0.31 1.05
CA GLN A 301 1.00 0.14 0.11
C GLN A 301 0.12 -1.08 0.43
N THR A 302 0.64 -2.05 1.17
CA THR A 302 -0.02 -3.34 1.41
C THR A 302 -1.35 -3.25 2.19
N PRO A 303 -1.51 -2.41 3.24
CA PRO A 303 -2.74 -2.35 4.03
C PRO A 303 -4.00 -2.03 3.20
N ARG A 304 -3.90 -1.08 2.26
CA ARG A 304 -5.04 -0.71 1.40
C ARG A 304 -5.43 -1.82 0.44
N ILE A 305 -4.44 -2.55 -0.10
CA ILE A 305 -4.68 -3.67 -1.03
C ILE A 305 -5.29 -4.85 -0.26
N ILE A 306 -4.78 -5.17 0.93
CA ILE A 306 -5.36 -6.22 1.78
C ILE A 306 -6.80 -5.90 2.18
N GLN A 307 -7.09 -4.65 2.58
CA GLN A 307 -8.45 -4.27 2.94
C GLN A 307 -9.40 -4.38 1.73
N ALA A 308 -8.95 -3.97 0.55
CA ALA A 308 -9.66 -4.19 -0.70
C ALA A 308 -9.92 -5.68 -0.99
N MET A 309 -8.95 -6.57 -0.77
CA MET A 309 -9.12 -8.03 -0.91
C MET A 309 -10.15 -8.59 0.09
N ILE A 310 -10.17 -8.08 1.32
CA ILE A 310 -11.14 -8.48 2.35
C ILE A 310 -12.54 -8.11 1.90
N ASP A 311 -12.75 -6.84 1.54
CA ASP A 311 -14.06 -6.34 1.15
C ASP A 311 -14.55 -7.00 -0.14
N PHE A 312 -13.67 -7.21 -1.12
CA PHE A 312 -13.99 -7.94 -2.35
C PHE A 312 -14.52 -9.34 -2.04
N SER A 313 -13.79 -10.12 -1.22
CA SER A 313 -14.21 -11.47 -0.85
C SER A 313 -15.49 -11.48 0.01
N ALA A 314 -15.72 -10.43 0.80
CA ALA A 314 -16.90 -10.28 1.65
C ALA A 314 -18.15 -9.95 0.83
N GLU A 315 -18.04 -9.09 -0.19
CA GLU A 315 -19.14 -8.79 -1.13
C GLU A 315 -19.58 -10.06 -1.89
N GLN A 316 -18.65 -10.95 -2.21
CA GLN A 316 -18.95 -12.24 -2.85
C GLN A 316 -19.49 -13.31 -1.87
N GLY A 317 -19.50 -13.03 -0.56
CA GLY A 317 -19.94 -13.97 0.48
C GLY A 317 -18.95 -15.12 0.77
N TRP A 318 -17.67 -14.98 0.41
CA TRP A 318 -16.67 -16.04 0.54
C TRP A 318 -15.99 -16.03 1.91
N LEU A 319 -16.71 -16.47 2.95
CA LEU A 319 -16.26 -16.45 4.34
C LEU A 319 -14.83 -17.00 4.55
N ALA A 320 -14.51 -18.16 3.96
CA ALA A 320 -13.20 -18.78 4.13
C ALA A 320 -12.08 -17.91 3.55
N CYS A 321 -12.30 -17.34 2.36
CA CYS A 321 -11.36 -16.42 1.72
C CYS A 321 -11.23 -15.13 2.54
N THR A 322 -12.33 -14.53 3.00
CA THR A 322 -12.31 -13.31 3.82
C THR A 322 -11.51 -13.49 5.10
N LEU A 323 -11.73 -14.59 5.83
CA LEU A 323 -10.96 -14.90 7.03
C LEU A 323 -9.47 -15.12 6.73
N ARG A 324 -9.13 -15.76 5.62
CA ARG A 324 -7.73 -15.94 5.18
C ARG A 324 -7.07 -14.62 4.79
N SER A 325 -7.79 -13.71 4.12
CA SER A 325 -7.31 -12.36 3.81
C SER A 325 -7.07 -11.52 5.08
N ILE A 326 -7.95 -11.63 6.08
CA ILE A 326 -7.75 -11.00 7.40
C ILE A 326 -6.49 -11.56 8.08
N LEU A 327 -6.34 -12.88 8.11
CA LEU A 327 -5.15 -13.53 8.68
C LEU A 327 -3.87 -13.10 7.95
N LEU A 328 -3.91 -12.98 6.62
CA LEU A 328 -2.80 -12.49 5.82
C LEU A 328 -2.43 -11.04 6.20
N GLY A 329 -3.42 -10.16 6.40
CA GLY A 329 -3.18 -8.80 6.89
C GLY A 329 -2.51 -8.78 8.27
N GLN A 330 -2.92 -9.67 9.17
CA GLN A 330 -2.30 -9.81 10.50
C GLN A 330 -0.86 -10.32 10.40
N MET A 331 -0.61 -11.33 9.55
CA MET A 331 0.72 -11.88 9.29
C MET A 331 1.69 -10.80 8.78
N LEU A 332 1.23 -9.97 7.84
CA LEU A 332 2.03 -8.89 7.25
C LEU A 332 2.29 -7.75 8.26
N THR A 333 1.30 -7.42 9.10
CA THR A 333 1.48 -6.40 10.14
C THR A 333 2.47 -6.84 11.21
N GLN A 334 2.42 -8.10 11.63
CA GLN A 334 3.26 -8.65 12.71
C GLN A 334 4.59 -9.26 12.23
N ALA A 335 4.80 -9.32 10.91
CA ALA A 335 5.95 -9.96 10.28
C ALA A 335 6.15 -11.40 10.79
N THR A 336 5.11 -12.24 10.67
CA THR A 336 5.13 -13.64 11.12
C THR A 336 4.33 -14.53 10.18
N TRP A 337 4.76 -15.78 10.03
CA TRP A 337 3.96 -16.82 9.37
C TRP A 337 2.78 -17.28 10.24
N LEU A 338 1.79 -17.93 9.62
CA LEU A 338 0.62 -18.44 10.36
C LEU A 338 1.01 -19.53 11.38
N GLU A 339 1.99 -20.36 11.03
CA GLU A 339 2.45 -21.49 11.84
C GLU A 339 3.40 -21.06 12.98
N ASP A 340 3.84 -19.80 12.96
CA ASP A 340 4.76 -19.27 13.97
C ASP A 340 4.08 -19.12 15.34
N SER A 341 4.89 -19.22 16.40
CA SER A 341 4.39 -19.00 17.76
C SER A 341 3.91 -17.56 17.96
N PRO A 342 2.72 -17.33 18.55
CA PRO A 342 2.23 -15.99 18.87
C PRO A 342 3.17 -15.19 19.80
N LEU A 343 4.07 -15.87 20.52
CA LEU A 343 5.05 -15.23 21.40
C LEU A 343 6.05 -14.36 20.64
N LEU A 344 6.27 -14.63 19.35
CA LEU A 344 7.12 -13.80 18.49
C LEU A 344 6.55 -12.40 18.27
N GLN A 345 5.25 -12.17 18.53
CA GLN A 345 4.60 -10.87 18.39
C GLN A 345 4.91 -9.91 19.56
N LEU A 346 5.43 -10.42 20.68
CA LEU A 346 5.63 -9.61 21.89
C LEU A 346 6.72 -8.55 21.72
N SER A 347 7.78 -8.84 20.97
CA SER A 347 8.86 -7.90 20.66
C SER A 347 9.60 -8.31 19.39
N PRO A 348 10.06 -7.34 18.58
CA PRO A 348 10.90 -7.61 17.40
C PRO A 348 12.26 -8.26 17.75
N GLU A 349 12.73 -8.13 19.00
CA GLU A 349 14.00 -8.73 19.46
C GLU A 349 13.86 -10.22 19.80
N ILE A 350 12.62 -10.74 19.86
CA ILE A 350 12.37 -12.14 20.15
C ILE A 350 12.46 -12.94 18.84
N ASN A 351 13.43 -13.84 18.79
CA ASN A 351 13.63 -14.78 17.68
C ASN A 351 13.21 -16.20 18.09
N SER A 352 13.21 -17.13 17.13
CA SER A 352 12.86 -18.53 17.36
C SER A 352 13.75 -19.22 18.41
N SER A 353 14.99 -18.80 18.59
CA SER A 353 15.88 -19.36 19.63
C SER A 353 15.44 -18.99 21.06
N HIS A 354 14.79 -17.84 21.23
CA HIS A 354 14.24 -17.40 22.51
C HIS A 354 12.97 -18.17 22.90
N LEU A 355 12.32 -18.86 21.96
CA LEU A 355 11.10 -19.63 22.24
C LEU A 355 11.33 -20.75 23.25
N ALA A 356 12.50 -21.40 23.20
CA ALA A 356 12.86 -22.47 24.14
C ALA A 356 13.00 -22.00 25.59
N ALA A 357 13.19 -20.69 25.81
CA ALA A 357 13.29 -20.11 27.14
C ALA A 357 11.94 -19.84 27.79
N PHE A 358 10.87 -19.70 27.00
CA PHE A 358 9.53 -19.60 27.52
C PHE A 358 9.08 -20.95 28.08
N ARG A 359 9.30 -21.13 29.39
CA ARG A 359 8.84 -22.32 30.11
C ARG A 359 7.48 -22.08 30.72
N TYR A 360 6.60 -23.07 30.54
CA TYR A 360 5.33 -23.16 31.23
C TYR A 360 5.57 -23.46 32.71
N TYR A 361 5.05 -22.63 33.60
CA TYR A 361 5.10 -22.87 35.04
C TYR A 361 3.66 -23.05 35.54
N TYR A 362 3.34 -24.26 36.02
CA TYR A 362 2.17 -24.46 36.88
C TYR A 362 2.63 -24.18 38.31
N GLY A 363 2.11 -23.12 38.92
CA GLY A 363 2.24 -22.90 40.36
C GLY A 363 1.04 -23.52 41.09
N ASP A 364 1.28 -24.12 42.25
CA ASP A 364 0.25 -24.82 43.06
C ASP A 364 -0.81 -23.89 43.68
N VAL A 365 -0.75 -22.56 43.46
CA VAL A 365 -1.65 -21.61 44.12
C VAL A 365 -2.00 -20.46 43.16
N VAL A 366 -3.28 -20.45 42.73
CA VAL A 366 -4.01 -19.43 41.95
C VAL A 366 -3.74 -19.38 40.43
N ASP A 367 -4.85 -19.48 39.67
CA ASP A 367 -5.04 -19.34 38.23
C ASP A 367 -4.26 -18.18 37.55
N ALA A 368 -2.96 -18.32 37.36
CA ALA A 368 -2.17 -17.37 36.58
C ALA A 368 -1.10 -18.06 35.72
N MET A 369 -1.27 -17.95 34.41
CA MET A 369 -0.29 -18.36 33.39
C MET A 369 0.84 -17.33 33.38
N LEU A 370 2.02 -17.66 33.93
CA LEU A 370 3.19 -16.77 33.96
C LEU A 370 4.28 -17.25 32.99
N LEU A 371 4.61 -16.43 32.00
CA LEU A 371 5.74 -16.61 31.09
C LEU A 371 7.03 -16.07 31.74
N ARG A 372 8.04 -16.93 31.95
CA ARG A 372 9.36 -16.51 32.41
C ARG A 372 10.21 -16.07 31.21
N VAL A 373 10.68 -14.82 31.19
CA VAL A 373 11.54 -14.27 30.15
C VAL A 373 13.02 -14.59 30.47
N PRO A 374 13.85 -15.07 29.52
CA PRO A 374 15.25 -15.39 29.77
C PRO A 374 16.12 -14.18 30.16
N GLN A 375 17.08 -14.40 31.07
CA GLN A 375 18.02 -13.39 31.57
C GLN A 375 18.90 -12.75 30.49
N SER A 376 19.12 -13.39 29.34
CA SER A 376 19.88 -12.82 28.22
C SER A 376 19.17 -11.67 27.50
N LEU A 377 17.84 -11.57 27.61
CA LEU A 377 17.06 -10.40 27.17
C LEU A 377 17.12 -9.24 28.19
N LEU A 378 17.71 -9.47 29.37
CA LEU A 378 17.85 -8.47 30.45
C LEU A 378 19.19 -7.73 30.43
N SER A 379 20.20 -8.23 29.70
CA SER A 379 21.57 -7.67 29.69
C SER A 379 21.74 -6.40 28.84
N GLY A 380 20.69 -5.94 28.16
CA GLY A 380 20.65 -4.69 27.39
C GLY A 380 20.52 -3.40 28.22
N GLY A 381 20.88 -3.43 29.51
CA GLY A 381 20.98 -2.24 30.36
C GLY A 381 19.66 -1.73 30.97
N TRP A 382 18.56 -2.47 30.89
CA TRP A 382 17.24 -2.00 31.33
C TRP A 382 16.65 -2.70 32.56
N LEU A 383 17.43 -3.35 33.43
CA LEU A 383 16.96 -3.77 34.75
C LEU A 383 18.11 -3.86 35.75
N ILE A 384 18.30 -2.78 36.52
CA ILE A 384 18.96 -2.84 37.82
C ILE A 384 17.89 -3.25 38.83
N ASP A 385 18.23 -4.27 39.62
CA ASP A 385 17.50 -4.80 40.77
C ASP A 385 16.11 -5.39 40.53
N GLY A 386 16.08 -6.73 40.50
CA GLY A 386 15.63 -7.42 41.70
C GLY A 386 14.17 -7.26 42.13
N SER A 387 13.30 -6.70 41.31
CA SER A 387 11.85 -6.79 41.45
C SER A 387 11.20 -6.15 40.23
N CYS A 388 10.42 -6.96 39.51
CA CYS A 388 9.16 -6.56 38.91
C CYS A 388 9.10 -5.84 37.53
N PHE A 389 8.32 -6.49 36.64
CA PHE A 389 7.38 -5.96 35.63
C PHE A 389 7.84 -5.52 34.22
N LEU A 390 7.42 -6.32 33.22
CA LEU A 390 6.70 -5.79 32.05
C LEU A 390 5.48 -5.02 32.59
N ARG A 391 5.34 -3.75 32.22
CA ARG A 391 4.39 -2.77 32.79
C ARG A 391 2.94 -3.32 32.84
N ALA A 392 2.54 -3.87 33.98
CA ALA A 392 1.18 -4.27 34.32
C ALA A 392 0.75 -3.46 35.54
N GLN A 393 -0.30 -2.64 35.40
CA GLN A 393 -0.84 -1.88 36.51
C GLN A 393 -1.76 -2.79 37.32
N VAL A 394 -1.37 -3.11 38.55
CA VAL A 394 -2.18 -3.93 39.47
C VAL A 394 -3.23 -3.04 40.11
N VAL A 395 -4.51 -3.34 39.87
CA VAL A 395 -5.64 -2.83 40.67
C VAL A 395 -6.37 -4.06 41.23
N ASN A 396 -6.47 -4.14 42.56
CA ASN A 396 -7.22 -5.16 43.28
C ASN A 396 -6.96 -6.62 42.85
N SER A 397 -5.69 -7.03 42.88
CA SER A 397 -5.31 -8.46 42.89
C SER A 397 -5.86 -9.30 41.72
N ARG A 398 -5.95 -8.71 40.52
CA ARG A 398 -6.09 -9.44 39.25
C ARG A 398 -5.05 -8.98 38.24
N LEU A 399 -4.45 -9.95 37.55
CA LEU A 399 -3.40 -9.77 36.54
C LEU A 399 -4.07 -9.49 35.19
N LEU A 400 -3.86 -8.30 34.61
CA LEU A 400 -4.37 -7.93 33.29
C LEU A 400 -3.20 -7.79 32.30
N LEU A 401 -3.07 -8.76 31.40
CA LEU A 401 -2.18 -8.72 30.22
C LEU A 401 -2.76 -7.76 29.17
N ARG A 402 -2.59 -6.44 29.36
CA ARG A 402 -3.04 -5.42 28.41
C ARG A 402 -2.00 -5.13 27.32
N VAL A 403 -1.90 -6.02 26.32
CA VAL A 403 -1.53 -5.64 24.93
C VAL A 403 -2.41 -6.36 23.88
N VAL A 404 -3.25 -7.32 24.28
CA VAL A 404 -4.27 -7.88 23.38
C VAL A 404 -5.57 -7.09 23.61
N ASN A 405 -6.16 -6.53 22.55
CA ASN A 405 -7.55 -6.07 22.62
C ASN A 405 -8.41 -7.25 23.07
N GLN A 406 -8.79 -7.27 24.36
CA GLN A 406 -9.85 -8.15 24.83
C GLN A 406 -11.16 -7.52 24.38
N LEU A 407 -11.63 -7.92 23.20
CA LEU A 407 -12.98 -7.65 22.75
C LEU A 407 -13.86 -8.81 23.23
N GLU A 408 -14.68 -8.55 24.25
CA GLU A 408 -15.83 -9.40 24.54
C GLU A 408 -16.89 -9.10 23.49
N ILE A 409 -17.18 -10.07 22.63
CA ILE A 409 -18.23 -9.96 21.62
C ILE A 409 -19.48 -10.63 22.19
N SER A 410 -20.48 -9.83 22.54
CA SER A 410 -21.80 -10.30 22.93
C SER A 410 -22.71 -10.35 21.70
N PHE A 411 -23.20 -11.54 21.35
CA PHE A 411 -24.23 -11.68 20.32
C PHE A 411 -25.61 -11.74 20.99
N GLU A 412 -26.51 -10.82 20.63
CA GLU A 412 -27.93 -10.91 20.97
C GLU A 412 -28.66 -11.53 19.78
N MET A 413 -29.03 -12.81 19.89
CA MET A 413 -29.95 -13.42 18.93
C MET A 413 -31.38 -13.24 19.45
N ARG A 414 -32.21 -12.51 18.69
CA ARG A 414 -33.66 -12.49 18.90
C ARG A 414 -34.31 -13.56 18.04
N CYS A 415 -34.74 -14.65 18.66
CA CYS A 415 -35.58 -15.65 18.01
C CYS A 415 -37.04 -15.43 18.41
N SER A 416 -37.88 -15.07 17.44
CA SER A 416 -39.34 -15.07 17.60
C SER A 416 -39.87 -16.46 17.24
N ILE A 417 -40.26 -17.25 18.25
CA ILE A 417 -40.91 -18.55 18.03
C ILE A 417 -42.43 -18.32 18.00
N PHE A 418 -43.05 -18.52 16.84
CA PHE A 418 -44.51 -18.54 16.72
C PHE A 418 -45.05 -19.89 17.14
N ILE A 419 -45.73 -19.95 18.29
CA ILE A 419 -46.45 -21.15 18.73
C ILE A 419 -47.93 -20.98 18.35
N MET A 420 -48.38 -21.66 17.29
CA MET A 420 -49.82 -21.80 17.04
C MET A 420 -50.40 -22.84 18.01
N SER A 421 -51.09 -22.38 19.04
CA SER A 421 -51.98 -23.22 19.85
C SER A 421 -53.31 -23.41 19.11
N CYS A 422 -53.56 -24.62 18.59
CA CYS A 422 -54.89 -25.01 18.14
C CYS A 422 -55.78 -25.30 19.35
N ASN A 423 -56.51 -24.29 19.83
CA ASN A 423 -57.72 -24.54 20.61
C ASN A 423 -58.82 -23.53 20.26
N MET A 424 -60.00 -24.05 19.92
CA MET A 424 -61.14 -23.25 19.46
C MET A 424 -61.74 -22.45 20.62
N SER A 425 -61.42 -21.16 20.72
CA SER A 425 -62.36 -20.08 21.15
C SER A 425 -61.71 -18.72 21.39
N SER A 426 -60.38 -18.57 21.36
CA SER A 426 -59.72 -17.25 21.32
C SER A 426 -58.36 -17.34 20.63
N ARG A 427 -58.13 -16.49 19.62
CA ARG A 427 -56.81 -16.32 18.99
C ARG A 427 -56.04 -15.30 19.81
N GLU A 428 -55.22 -15.76 20.76
CA GLU A 428 -54.17 -14.95 21.36
C GLU A 428 -52.83 -15.31 20.73
N GLU A 429 -52.20 -14.34 20.06
CA GLU A 429 -50.81 -14.44 19.63
C GLU A 429 -49.91 -14.29 20.86
N GLN A 430 -49.21 -15.34 21.25
CA GLN A 430 -48.15 -15.24 22.24
C GLN A 430 -46.79 -15.24 21.54
N VAL A 431 -46.12 -14.09 21.55
CA VAL A 431 -44.72 -13.96 21.13
C VAL A 431 -43.85 -14.29 22.34
N LEU A 432 -43.19 -15.45 22.31
CA LEU A 432 -42.15 -15.80 23.28
C LEU A 432 -40.80 -15.29 22.76
N GLU A 433 -40.29 -14.21 23.35
CA GLU A 433 -38.92 -13.75 23.12
C GLU A 433 -37.95 -14.58 23.96
N LEU A 434 -37.18 -15.45 23.31
CA LEU A 434 -36.04 -16.13 23.94
C LEU A 434 -34.78 -15.29 23.75
N ARG A 435 -34.27 -14.71 24.84
CA ARG A 435 -32.95 -14.05 24.87
C ARG A 435 -31.88 -15.09 25.17
N LEU A 436 -31.05 -15.39 24.18
CA LEU A 436 -29.85 -16.20 24.33
C LEU A 436 -28.62 -15.29 24.24
N THR A 437 -27.97 -15.06 25.38
CA THR A 437 -26.69 -14.34 25.45
C THR A 437 -25.55 -15.36 25.37
N LEU A 438 -24.88 -15.44 24.22
CA LEU A 438 -23.65 -16.23 24.08
C LEU A 438 -22.45 -15.31 24.32
N SER A 439 -21.78 -15.46 25.47
CA SER A 439 -20.48 -14.85 25.74
C SER A 439 -19.37 -15.85 25.42
N LYS A 440 -18.46 -15.48 24.51
CA LYS A 440 -17.19 -16.19 24.30
C LYS A 440 -16.05 -15.17 24.30
N VAL A 441 -15.09 -15.39 25.20
CA VAL A 441 -13.82 -14.65 25.21
C VAL A 441 -12.95 -15.17 24.08
N PHE A 442 -12.79 -14.39 23.01
CA PHE A 442 -11.82 -14.69 21.96
C PHE A 442 -10.48 -14.03 22.29
N THR A 443 -9.44 -14.83 22.51
CA THR A 443 -8.06 -14.35 22.59
C THR A 443 -7.42 -14.48 21.20
N ARG A 444 -7.65 -13.51 20.31
CA ARG A 444 -6.85 -13.34 19.08
C ARG A 444 -6.80 -11.86 18.68
N ILE A 445 -5.60 -11.44 18.28
CA ILE A 445 -5.10 -10.06 18.29
C ILE A 445 -5.56 -9.26 17.06
N GLY A 446 -5.95 -8.01 17.28
CA GLY A 446 -5.85 -6.91 16.32
C GLY A 446 -7.04 -6.72 15.37
N LEU A 447 -7.96 -5.84 15.75
CA LEU A 447 -8.82 -5.08 14.83
C LEU A 447 -8.47 -3.60 14.97
N LEU A 448 -8.28 -2.91 13.84
CA LEU A 448 -8.29 -1.45 13.76
C LEU A 448 -9.71 -0.93 14.07
N PRO A 449 -9.88 0.27 14.66
CA PRO A 449 -11.18 0.74 15.09
C PRO A 449 -12.03 1.19 13.88
N MET A 450 -13.25 0.64 13.76
CA MET A 450 -14.35 1.34 13.09
C MET A 450 -15.10 2.18 14.12
N GLU A 451 -15.38 3.43 13.78
CA GLU A 451 -16.12 4.38 14.61
C GLU A 451 -17.52 3.83 14.96
N VAL A 452 -17.82 3.74 16.25
CA VAL A 452 -19.19 3.53 16.74
C VAL A 452 -19.64 4.83 17.40
N THR A 453 -20.54 5.53 16.72
CA THR A 453 -21.30 6.66 17.24
C THR A 453 -22.15 6.22 18.44
N LYS A 454 -22.00 6.92 19.57
CA LYS A 454 -22.81 6.73 20.78
C LYS A 454 -24.29 7.03 20.48
N CYS A 455 -25.16 6.04 20.71
CA CYS A 455 -26.58 6.28 20.95
C CYS A 455 -26.91 5.92 22.40
N GLY A 456 -27.80 6.72 22.99
CA GLY A 456 -27.92 6.97 24.42
C GLY A 456 -28.41 5.81 25.29
N SER A 457 -28.11 5.94 26.57
CA SER A 457 -28.68 5.17 27.68
C SER A 457 -30.13 5.56 27.92
N VAL A 458 -31.00 4.58 28.05
CA VAL A 458 -32.29 4.72 28.75
C VAL A 458 -32.32 3.68 29.85
N ASP A 459 -32.33 4.19 31.09
CA ASP A 459 -32.51 3.41 32.31
C ASP A 459 -33.95 2.86 32.38
N PHE A 460 -34.10 1.69 33.00
CA PHE A 460 -35.38 1.20 33.52
C PHE A 460 -35.36 1.26 35.04
#